data_AF-A0A6N9UPA3-F1
#
_entry.id   AF-A0A6N9UPA3-F1
#
_cell.length_a   1.000
_cell.length_b   1.000
_cell.length_c   1.000
_cell.angle_alpha   90.00
_cell.angle_beta   90.00
_cell.angle_gamma   90.00
#
_symmetry.space_group_name_H-M   'P 1'
#
loop_
_entity.id
_entity.type
_entity.pdbx_description
1 polymer ?
#
loop_
_entity_poly.entity_id
_entity_poly.type
_entity_poly.pdbx_seq_one_letter_code
_entity_poly.pdbx_strand_id
1 'polypeptide(L)'
;MSESERAPYSAAAWGIGWGVFLVSGFAASVLLSNAWHDCDTGVNASANLGSLVLASTSMAAASTLLWALTRRVTGRRRLLWPLLPTTAGAAVLLWPLMALWHAPDGYPVTFCPPDNVPRWWPAWLPV
;
A
#
# COMPACT_ATOMS: atom_id res chain seq x y z
N MET A 1 28.74 -19.11 -1.23
CA MET A 1 27.60 -19.20 -2.16
C MET A 1 28.20 -19.19 -3.55
N SER A 2 28.14 -20.34 -4.22
CA SER A 2 28.72 -20.53 -5.55
C SER A 2 27.97 -19.68 -6.58
N GLU A 3 28.60 -19.40 -7.72
CA GLU A 3 28.01 -18.55 -8.76
C GLU A 3 26.69 -19.12 -9.30
N SER A 4 26.57 -20.46 -9.31
CA SER A 4 25.37 -21.21 -9.70
C SER A 4 24.15 -20.92 -8.82
N GLU A 5 24.32 -20.66 -7.53
CA GLU A 5 23.19 -20.39 -6.60
C GLU A 5 22.72 -18.91 -6.65
N ARG A 6 23.51 -17.99 -7.20
CA ARG A 6 23.16 -16.54 -7.21
C ARG A 6 22.07 -16.18 -8.21
N ALA A 7 22.09 -16.80 -9.40
CA ALA A 7 21.12 -16.54 -10.46
C ALA A 7 19.66 -16.86 -10.06
N PRO A 8 19.33 -18.06 -9.53
CA PRO A 8 17.96 -18.37 -9.10
C PRO A 8 17.53 -17.53 -7.90
N TYR A 9 18.46 -17.24 -6.97
CA TYR A 9 18.18 -16.37 -5.82
C TYR A 9 17.81 -14.95 -6.27
N SER A 10 18.53 -14.40 -7.25
CA SER A 10 18.25 -13.09 -7.85
C SER A 10 16.90 -13.04 -8.57
N ALA A 11 16.54 -14.09 -9.30
CA ALA A 11 15.25 -14.18 -9.99
C ALA A 11 14.08 -14.24 -9.00
N ALA A 12 14.17 -15.10 -7.99
CA ALA A 12 13.15 -15.19 -6.93
C ALA A 12 13.03 -13.87 -6.15
N ALA A 13 14.16 -13.25 -5.85
CA ALA A 13 14.24 -11.93 -5.26
C ALA A 13 13.49 -10.85 -6.05
N TRP A 14 13.63 -10.87 -7.38
CA TRP A 14 12.98 -9.92 -8.26
C TRP A 14 11.48 -10.19 -8.38
N GLY A 15 11.10 -11.47 -8.48
CA GLY A 15 9.70 -11.91 -8.49
C GLY A 15 8.94 -11.48 -7.23
N ILE A 16 9.55 -11.62 -6.04
CA ILE A 16 8.91 -11.13 -4.80
C ILE A 16 8.77 -9.61 -4.81
N GLY A 17 9.74 -8.89 -5.36
CA GLY A 17 9.64 -7.42 -5.49
C GLY A 17 8.43 -7.00 -6.32
N TRP A 18 8.21 -7.67 -7.46
CA TRP A 18 7.00 -7.47 -8.27
C TRP A 18 5.72 -7.86 -7.55
N GLY A 19 5.74 -8.98 -6.83
CA GLY A 19 4.61 -9.40 -5.99
C GLY A 19 4.25 -8.33 -4.98
N VAL A 20 5.23 -7.78 -4.26
CA VAL A 20 5.03 -6.70 -3.29
C VAL A 20 4.45 -5.45 -3.99
N PHE A 21 5.02 -5.04 -5.12
CA PHE A 21 4.54 -3.88 -5.88
C PHE A 21 3.06 -4.04 -6.27
N LEU A 22 2.70 -5.14 -6.92
CA LEU A 22 1.36 -5.38 -7.44
C LEU A 22 0.34 -5.54 -6.31
N VAL A 23 0.65 -6.34 -5.29
CA VAL A 23 -0.29 -6.61 -4.18
C VAL A 23 -0.54 -5.35 -3.36
N SER A 24 0.49 -4.57 -3.05
CA SER A 24 0.32 -3.35 -2.23
C SER A 24 -0.43 -2.25 -2.98
N GLY A 25 -0.14 -2.04 -4.28
CA GLY A 25 -0.89 -1.11 -5.12
C GLY A 25 -2.35 -1.51 -5.29
N PHE A 26 -2.60 -2.81 -5.50
CA PHE A 26 -3.96 -3.36 -5.59
C PHE A 26 -4.74 -3.21 -4.28
N ALA A 27 -4.12 -3.55 -3.15
CA ALA A 27 -4.75 -3.41 -1.82
C ALA A 27 -5.15 -1.96 -1.53
N ALA A 28 -4.25 -1.00 -1.81
CA ALA A 28 -4.55 0.42 -1.66
C ALA A 28 -5.71 0.86 -2.56
N SER A 29 -5.72 0.42 -3.83
CA SER A 29 -6.79 0.72 -4.78
C SER A 29 -8.15 0.22 -4.30
N VAL A 30 -8.21 -1.03 -3.81
CA VAL A 30 -9.46 -1.66 -3.35
C VAL A 30 -9.98 -0.98 -2.09
N LEU A 31 -9.12 -0.75 -1.10
CA LEU A 31 -9.52 -0.12 0.16
C LEU A 31 -10.01 1.31 -0.07
N LEU A 32 -9.31 2.07 -0.92
CA LEU A 32 -9.68 3.45 -1.22
C LEU A 32 -10.99 3.52 -2.01
N SER A 33 -11.17 2.65 -3.02
CA SER A 33 -12.44 2.54 -3.75
C SER A 33 -13.59 2.17 -2.84
N ASN A 34 -13.37 1.24 -1.91
CA ASN A 34 -14.41 0.78 -0.99
C ASN A 34 -14.77 1.87 0.03
N ALA A 35 -13.79 2.62 0.53
CA ALA A 35 -14.05 3.78 1.40
C ALA A 35 -14.87 4.85 0.67
N TRP A 36 -14.51 5.15 -0.58
CA TRP A 36 -15.25 6.11 -1.39
C TRP A 36 -16.67 5.66 -1.73
N HIS A 37 -16.85 4.37 -2.00
CA HIS A 37 -18.17 3.79 -2.28
C HIS A 37 -19.05 3.74 -1.03
N ASP A 38 -18.50 3.33 0.12
CA ASP A 38 -19.24 3.24 1.39
C ASP A 38 -19.71 4.61 1.88
N CYS A 39 -18.94 5.67 1.59
CA CYS A 39 -19.22 7.04 2.05
C CYS A 39 -19.68 8.01 0.96
N ASP A 40 -19.92 7.50 -0.26
CA ASP A 40 -20.34 8.29 -1.45
C ASP A 40 -19.46 9.52 -1.70
N THR A 41 -18.14 9.38 -1.44
CA THR A 41 -17.17 10.46 -1.61
C THR A 41 -16.48 10.32 -2.97
N GLY A 42 -16.67 11.30 -3.87
CA GLY A 42 -16.01 11.27 -5.17
C GLY A 42 -16.42 12.42 -6.09
N VAL A 43 -15.45 13.21 -6.54
CA VAL A 43 -15.72 14.45 -7.30
C VAL A 43 -16.17 14.15 -8.74
N ASN A 44 -15.55 13.14 -9.38
CA ASN A 44 -15.92 12.58 -10.69
C ASN A 44 -15.09 11.30 -10.95
N ALA A 45 -15.54 10.41 -11.83
CA ALA A 45 -14.85 9.17 -12.20
C ALA A 45 -13.39 9.40 -12.64
N SER A 46 -13.12 10.43 -13.44
CA SER A 46 -11.75 10.73 -13.92
C SER A 46 -10.82 11.28 -12.83
N ALA A 47 -11.32 12.15 -11.94
CA ALA A 47 -10.54 12.70 -10.83
C ALA A 47 -10.24 11.64 -9.75
N ASN A 48 -11.22 10.77 -9.49
CA ASN A 48 -11.06 9.62 -8.59
C ASN A 48 -10.04 8.63 -9.16
N LEU A 49 -10.08 8.35 -10.46
CA LEU A 49 -9.07 7.51 -11.12
C LEU A 49 -7.66 8.09 -10.98
N GLY A 50 -7.47 9.39 -11.19
CA GLY A 50 -6.16 10.04 -11.04
C GLY A 50 -5.59 9.90 -9.61
N SER A 51 -6.42 10.18 -8.61
CA SER A 51 -6.08 10.03 -7.19
C SER A 51 -5.75 8.58 -6.84
N LEU A 52 -6.51 7.64 -7.39
CA LEU A 52 -6.35 6.21 -7.15
C LEU A 52 -5.08 5.65 -7.80
N VAL A 53 -4.74 6.07 -9.02
CA VAL A 53 -3.46 5.72 -9.65
C VAL A 53 -2.28 6.28 -8.85
N LEU A 54 -2.36 7.53 -8.37
CA LEU A 54 -1.30 8.14 -7.60
C LEU A 54 -1.11 7.48 -6.22
N ALA A 55 -2.21 7.22 -5.51
CA ALA A 55 -2.20 6.53 -4.21
C ALA A 55 -1.70 5.08 -4.34
N SER A 56 -2.19 4.33 -5.32
CA SER A 56 -1.75 2.95 -5.56
C SER A 56 -0.28 2.86 -5.99
N THR A 57 0.16 3.74 -6.88
CA THR A 57 1.55 3.76 -7.35
C THR A 57 2.51 4.19 -6.24
N SER A 58 2.15 5.18 -5.43
CA SER A 58 2.97 5.61 -4.28
C SER A 58 3.08 4.51 -3.23
N MET A 59 1.97 3.81 -2.92
CA MET A 59 1.99 2.66 -2.02
C MET A 59 2.87 1.52 -2.55
N ALA A 60 2.74 1.21 -3.84
CA ALA A 60 3.52 0.19 -4.51
C ALA A 60 5.02 0.51 -4.51
N ALA A 61 5.38 1.77 -4.80
CA ALA A 61 6.75 2.25 -4.75
C ALA A 61 7.33 2.18 -3.33
N ALA A 62 6.61 2.68 -2.32
CA ALA A 62 7.05 2.68 -0.93
C ALA A 62 7.26 1.25 -0.40
N SER A 63 6.34 0.33 -0.69
CA SER A 63 6.43 -1.07 -0.29
C SER A 63 7.60 -1.79 -0.96
N THR A 64 7.86 -1.48 -2.24
CA THR A 64 9.00 -2.03 -2.99
C THR A 64 10.33 -1.49 -2.50
N LEU A 65 10.39 -0.21 -2.13
CA LEU A 65 11.56 0.39 -1.48
C LEU A 65 11.82 -0.26 -0.12
N LEU A 66 10.77 -0.45 0.68
CA LEU A 66 10.87 -1.13 1.96
C LEU A 66 11.41 -2.56 1.78
N TRP A 67 10.92 -3.32 0.80
CA TRP A 67 11.45 -4.63 0.43
C TRP A 67 12.93 -4.58 0.06
N ALA A 68 13.35 -3.59 -0.73
CA ALA A 68 14.76 -3.43 -1.10
C ALA A 68 15.64 -3.14 0.13
N LEU A 69 15.16 -2.29 1.05
CA LEU A 69 15.85 -1.91 2.28
C LEU A 69 15.96 -3.07 3.27
N THR A 70 14.85 -3.77 3.57
CA THR A 70 14.85 -4.91 4.50
C THR A 70 15.78 -6.00 4.02
N ARG A 71 15.82 -6.28 2.71
CA ARG A 71 16.79 -7.21 2.12
C ARG A 71 18.23 -6.77 2.23
N ARG A 72 18.50 -5.47 2.10
CA ARG A 72 19.86 -4.93 2.26
C ARG A 72 20.35 -5.11 3.70
N VAL A 73 19.46 -4.96 4.68
CA VAL A 73 19.78 -5.09 6.11
C VAL A 73 19.89 -6.55 6.57
N THR A 74 18.95 -7.42 6.18
CA THR A 74 18.97 -8.85 6.59
C THR A 74 19.97 -9.71 5.80
N GLY A 75 20.56 -9.15 4.75
CA GLY A 75 21.56 -9.82 3.93
C GLY A 75 20.97 -10.79 2.90
N ARG A 76 21.74 -11.05 1.84
CA ARG A 76 21.31 -11.89 0.68
C ARG A 76 21.22 -13.39 0.97
N ARG A 77 21.24 -13.84 2.23
CA ARG A 77 21.29 -15.28 2.58
C ARG A 77 19.94 -15.88 2.94
N ARG A 78 18.94 -15.08 3.34
CA ARG A 78 17.62 -15.57 3.76
C ARG A 78 16.53 -14.75 3.07
N LEU A 79 15.91 -15.33 2.04
CA LEU A 79 14.88 -14.66 1.23
C LEU A 79 13.58 -14.38 2.00
N LEU A 80 13.28 -15.19 3.02
CA LEU A 80 12.02 -15.14 3.77
C LEU A 80 12.05 -14.22 4.99
N TRP A 81 13.21 -14.03 5.62
CA TRP A 81 13.38 -13.13 6.76
C TRP A 81 12.92 -11.68 6.51
N PRO A 82 13.20 -11.06 5.35
CA PRO A 82 12.74 -9.70 5.07
C PRO A 82 11.26 -9.60 4.75
N LEU A 83 10.54 -10.70 4.47
CA LEU A 83 9.10 -10.64 4.18
C LEU A 83 8.33 -10.09 5.36
N LEU A 84 8.55 -10.64 6.55
CA LEU A 84 7.81 -10.28 7.76
C LEU A 84 7.87 -8.77 8.09
N PRO A 85 9.06 -8.13 8.17
CA PRO A 85 9.14 -6.69 8.38
C PRO A 85 8.64 -5.87 7.18
N THR A 86 8.76 -6.38 5.95
CA THR A 86 8.21 -5.69 4.77
C THR A 86 6.69 -5.69 4.78
N THR A 87 6.05 -6.82 5.09
CA THR A 87 4.59 -6.92 5.17
C THR A 87 4.06 -6.08 6.32
N ALA A 88 4.70 -6.15 7.49
CA ALA A 88 4.33 -5.31 8.63
C ALA A 88 4.47 -3.82 8.32
N GLY A 89 5.60 -3.40 7.74
CA GLY A 89 5.82 -2.00 7.38
C GLY A 89 4.90 -1.52 6.25
N ALA A 90 4.59 -2.35 5.25
CA ALA A 90 3.60 -2.03 4.22
C ALA A 90 2.20 -1.87 4.83
N ALA A 91 1.79 -2.74 5.75
CA ALA A 91 0.52 -2.60 6.45
C ALA A 91 0.46 -1.28 7.26
N VAL A 92 1.57 -0.88 7.88
CA VAL A 92 1.66 0.40 8.60
C VAL A 92 1.62 1.60 7.64
N LEU A 93 2.32 1.54 6.51
CA LEU A 93 2.35 2.59 5.48
C LEU A 93 1.01 2.81 4.79
N LEU A 94 0.19 1.76 4.70
CA LEU A 94 -1.13 1.82 4.11
C LEU A 94 -2.05 2.82 4.82
N TRP A 95 -1.99 2.88 6.15
CA TRP A 95 -2.88 3.70 6.95
C TRP A 95 -2.72 5.22 6.77
N PRO A 96 -1.52 5.82 6.86
CA PRO A 96 -1.36 7.25 6.59
C PRO A 96 -1.68 7.60 5.13
N LEU A 97 -1.46 6.67 4.20
CA LEU A 97 -1.88 6.85 2.81
C LEU A 97 -3.41 6.90 2.71
N MET A 98 -4.11 5.98 3.36
CA MET A 98 -5.57 6.02 3.44
C MET A 98 -6.06 7.31 4.12
N ALA A 99 -5.45 7.74 5.22
CA ALA A 99 -5.79 9.00 5.89
C ALA A 99 -5.57 10.24 5.02
N LEU A 100 -4.59 10.23 4.11
CA LEU A 100 -4.37 11.36 3.21
C LEU A 100 -5.37 11.40 2.04
N TRP A 101 -5.82 10.23 1.57
CA TRP A 101 -6.59 10.12 0.32
C TRP A 101 -8.08 9.79 0.52
N HIS A 102 -8.52 9.47 1.75
CA HIS A 102 -9.92 9.09 2.04
C HIS A 102 -10.93 10.19 1.74
N ALA A 103 -10.58 11.46 1.99
CA ALA A 103 -11.43 12.61 1.74
C ALA A 103 -10.74 13.55 0.73
N PRO A 104 -11.17 13.56 -0.55
CA PRO A 104 -10.72 14.56 -1.50
C PRO A 104 -11.09 15.97 -0.99
N ASP A 105 -10.18 16.93 -1.14
CA ASP A 105 -10.42 18.33 -0.74
C ASP A 105 -11.75 18.84 -1.28
N GLY A 106 -12.63 19.30 -0.39
CA GLY A 106 -13.93 19.89 -0.72
C GLY A 106 -15.17 19.01 -0.50
N TYR A 107 -15.02 17.77 -0.03
CA TYR A 107 -16.16 16.94 0.39
C TYR A 107 -16.59 17.26 1.84
N PRO A 108 -17.87 17.58 2.11
CA PRO A 108 -18.32 17.85 3.47
C PRO A 108 -18.27 16.55 4.30
N VAL A 109 -17.84 16.67 5.55
CA VAL A 109 -17.66 15.57 6.54
C VAL A 109 -18.95 14.86 6.95
N THR A 110 -20.08 15.21 6.32
CA THR A 110 -21.43 14.87 6.79
C THR A 110 -22.02 13.60 6.18
N PHE A 111 -21.41 13.01 5.15
CA PHE A 111 -21.97 11.83 4.48
C PHE A 111 -21.73 10.52 5.25
N CYS A 112 -20.61 10.43 5.97
CA CYS A 112 -20.25 9.29 6.82
C CYS A 112 -19.74 9.80 8.19
N PRO A 113 -20.47 9.62 9.30
CA PRO A 113 -19.96 9.96 10.63
C PRO A 113 -18.85 9.00 11.06
N PRO A 114 -17.79 9.45 11.76
CA PRO A 114 -17.54 10.84 12.18
C PRO A 114 -16.85 11.73 11.13
N ASP A 115 -16.05 11.18 10.20
CA ASP A 115 -15.22 11.97 9.28
C ASP A 115 -15.00 11.29 7.91
N ASN A 116 -16.09 10.93 7.21
CA ASN A 116 -16.02 10.22 5.91
C ASN A 116 -15.24 8.89 5.95
N VAL A 117 -15.17 8.27 7.13
CA VAL A 117 -14.53 6.97 7.33
C VAL A 117 -15.55 5.85 7.47
N PRO A 118 -15.36 4.72 6.78
CA PRO A 118 -16.24 3.57 6.88
C PRO A 118 -16.07 2.83 8.22
N ARG A 119 -17.07 2.02 8.61
CA ARG A 119 -17.11 1.34 9.92
C ARG A 119 -15.96 0.36 10.18
N TRP A 120 -15.31 -0.13 9.12
CA TRP A 120 -14.15 -1.02 9.23
C TRP A 120 -12.84 -0.25 9.47
N TRP A 121 -12.87 1.09 9.45
CA TRP A 121 -11.71 1.91 9.70
C TRP A 121 -11.20 1.71 11.14
N PRO A 122 -9.89 1.57 11.34
CA PRO A 122 -9.32 1.39 12.66
C PRO A 122 -9.53 2.64 13.53
N ALA A 123 -10.17 2.46 14.69
CA ALA A 123 -10.44 3.54 15.64
C ALA A 123 -9.19 4.19 16.26
N TRP A 124 -8.02 3.56 16.12
CA TRP A 124 -6.74 4.06 16.62
C TRP A 124 -6.02 4.99 15.64
N LEU A 125 -6.50 5.11 14.40
CA LEU A 125 -5.91 6.00 13.41
C LEU A 125 -6.60 7.37 13.50
N PRO A 126 -5.86 8.47 13.73
CA PRO A 126 -6.45 9.80 13.70
C PRO A 126 -6.90 10.12 12.26
N VAL A 127 -8.12 10.62 12.16
CA VAL A 127 -8.74 11.19 10.95
C VAL A 127 -8.50 12.70 10.91
#